data_AF-A0A7V9L2K4-F1
#
_entry.id   AF-A0A7V9L2K4-F1
#
_cell.length_a   1.000
_cell.length_b   1.000
_cell.length_c   1.000
_cell.angle_alpha   90.00
_cell.angle_beta   90.00
_cell.angle_gamma   90.00
#
_symmetry.space_group_name_H-M   'P 1'
#
loop_
_entity.id
_entity.type
_entity.pdbx_description
1 polymer ?
#
loop_
_entity_poly.entity_id
_entity_poly.type
_entity_poly.pdbx_seq_one_letter_code
_entity_poly.pdbx_strand_id
1 'polypeptide(L)' 'MPAHCREVALEAQKVLLEELTAEHRRLDEALQALERRRALTPAEQVEMSRLKKQKLLTKDKIARLS' A
#
# COMPACT_ATOMS: atom_id res chain seq x y z
N MET A 1 -25.22 27.97 -7.99
CA MET A 1 -23.77 27.63 -8.04
C MET A 1 -23.55 26.29 -7.34
N PRO A 2 -23.50 25.13 -8.05
CA PRO A 2 -23.29 23.82 -7.41
C PRO A 2 -22.08 23.01 -7.94
N ALA A 3 -21.32 23.51 -8.92
CA ALA A 3 -20.32 22.70 -9.64
C ALA A 3 -19.05 22.38 -8.83
N HIS A 4 -18.68 23.23 -7.86
CA HIS A 4 -17.40 23.11 -7.17
C HIS A 4 -17.31 21.91 -6.21
N CYS A 5 -18.42 21.43 -5.66
CA CYS A 5 -18.40 20.28 -4.74
C CYS A 5 -18.00 18.96 -5.43
N ARG A 6 -18.15 18.85 -6.76
CA ARG A 6 -17.86 17.62 -7.51
C ARG A 6 -16.37 17.48 -7.86
N GLU A 7 -15.68 18.60 -8.10
CA GLU A 7 -14.24 18.61 -8.39
C GLU A 7 -13.43 18.20 -7.15
N VAL A 8 -13.74 18.79 -5.99
CA VAL A 8 -13.03 18.51 -4.73
C VAL A 8 -13.06 17.02 -4.35
N ALA A 9 -14.15 16.30 -4.66
CA ALA A 9 -14.27 14.87 -4.38
C ALA A 9 -13.38 14.00 -5.29
N LEU A 10 -13.17 14.42 -6.54
CA LEU A 10 -12.28 13.74 -7.50
C LEU A 10 -10.81 13.96 -7.14
N GLU A 11 -10.43 15.18 -6.77
CA GLU A 11 -9.10 15.47 -6.23
C GLU A 11 -8.83 14.64 -4.96
N ALA A 12 -9.79 14.56 -4.04
CA ALA A 12 -9.64 13.76 -2.82
C ALA A 12 -9.42 12.27 -3.11
N GLN A 13 -10.14 11.70 -4.09
CA GLN A 13 -9.91 10.31 -4.50
C GLN A 13 -8.53 10.11 -5.10
N LYS A 14 -8.05 11.02 -5.95
CA LYS A 14 -6.70 10.94 -6.53
C LYS A 14 -5.62 10.97 -5.46
N VAL A 15 -5.73 11.88 -4.49
CA VAL A 15 -4.79 11.97 -3.36
C VAL A 15 -4.80 10.68 -2.55
N LEU A 16 -5.98 10.13 -2.24
CA LEU A 16 -6.09 8.87 -1.51
C LEU A 16 -5.43 7.71 -2.27
N LEU A 17 -5.58 7.69 -3.59
CA LEU A 17 -5.02 6.67 -4.47
C LEU A 17 -3.50 6.77 -4.57
N GLU A 18 -2.97 7.99 -4.64
CA GLU A 18 -1.53 8.27 -4.58
C GLU A 18 -0.94 7.86 -3.22
N GLU A 19 -1.60 8.18 -2.11
CA GLU A 19 -1.18 7.77 -0.77
C GLU A 19 -1.16 6.25 -0.62
N LEU A 20 -2.24 5.57 -1.04
CA LEU A 20 -2.32 4.11 -1.02
C LEU A 20 -1.24 3.47 -1.91
N THR A 21 -0.96 4.06 -3.06
CA THR A 21 0.09 3.59 -3.98
C THR A 21 1.47 3.78 -3.38
N ALA A 22 1.73 4.92 -2.73
CA ALA A 22 2.97 5.20 -2.02
C ALA A 22 3.17 4.24 -0.83
N GLU A 23 2.13 3.99 -0.05
CA GLU A 23 2.16 3.04 1.06
C GLU A 23 2.41 1.60 0.55
N HIS A 24 1.73 1.19 -0.52
CA HIS A 24 1.97 -0.11 -1.15
C HIS A 24 3.43 -0.22 -1.63
N ARG A 25 3.99 0.83 -2.25
CA ARG A 25 5.38 0.85 -2.72
C ARG A 25 6.38 0.74 -1.57
N ARG A 26 6.15 1.45 -0.46
CA ARG A 26 6.98 1.33 0.76
C ARG A 26 6.93 -0.08 1.35
N LEU A 27 5.73 -0.67 1.43
CA LEU A 27 5.56 -2.05 1.88
C LEU A 27 6.31 -3.02 0.96
N ASP A 28 6.28 -2.79 -0.36
CA ASP A 28 7.01 -3.56 -1.36
C ASP A 28 8.52 -3.48 -1.18
N GLU A 29 9.05 -2.26 -0.98
CA GLU A 29 10.48 -2.03 -0.77
C GLU A 29 10.98 -2.68 0.53
N ALA A 30 10.21 -2.59 1.62
CA ALA A 30 10.52 -3.27 2.87
C ALA A 30 10.53 -4.81 2.69
N LEU A 31 9.58 -5.33 1.92
CA LEU A 31 9.50 -6.76 1.58
C LEU A 31 10.69 -7.20 0.74
N GLN A 32 11.06 -6.44 -0.29
CA GLN A 32 12.24 -6.72 -1.12
C GLN A 32 13.54 -6.64 -0.32
N ALA A 33 13.66 -5.69 0.60
CA ALA A 33 14.84 -5.58 1.46
C ALA A 33 15.02 -6.84 2.32
N LEU A 34 13.92 -7.41 2.81
CA LEU A 34 13.91 -8.67 3.55
C LEU A 34 14.14 -9.88 2.62
N GLU A 35 13.51 -9.94 1.45
CA GLU A 35 13.71 -11.05 0.49
C GLU A 35 15.13 -11.08 -0.10
N ARG A 36 15.81 -9.93 -0.18
CA ARG A 36 17.24 -9.86 -0.53
C ARG A 36 18.15 -10.44 0.54
N ARG A 37 17.70 -10.55 1.79
CA ARG A 37 18.48 -11.22 2.85
C ARG A 37 18.40 -12.73 2.63
N ARG A 38 19.57 -13.31 2.33
CA ARG A 38 19.74 -14.74 2.00
C ARG A 38 19.36 -15.69 3.15
N ALA A 39 19.36 -15.19 4.39
CA ALA A 39 18.90 -15.88 5.57
C ALA A 39 18.09 -14.90 6.42
N LEU A 40 16.84 -15.27 6.69
CA LEU A 40 15.93 -14.52 7.55
C LEU A 40 15.90 -15.19 8.91
N THR A 41 16.17 -14.41 9.95
CA THR A 41 15.94 -14.81 11.33
C THR A 41 14.45 -15.10 11.56
N PRO A 42 14.09 -15.89 12.59
CA PRO A 42 12.69 -16.19 12.89
C PRO A 42 11.81 -14.94 13.06
N ALA A 43 12.38 -13.86 13.62
CA ALA A 43 11.71 -12.57 13.74
C ALA A 43 11.41 -11.95 12.36
N GLU A 44 12.39 -11.95 11.46
CA GLU A 44 12.24 -11.41 10.10
C GLU A 44 11.28 -12.25 9.24
N GLN A 45 11.19 -13.57 9.46
CA GLN A 45 10.20 -14.42 8.78
C GLN A 45 8.77 -14.09 9.19
N VAL A 46 8.55 -13.80 10.48
CA VAL A 46 7.27 -13.32 10.99
C VAL A 46 6.96 -11.94 10.42
N GLU A 47 7.94 -11.04 10.40
CA GLU A 47 7.82 -9.69 9.81
C GLU A 47 7.49 -9.75 8.32
N MET A 48 8.18 -10.58 7.55
CA MET A 48 7.93 -10.81 6.13
C MET A 48 6.52 -11.38 5.89
N SER A 49 6.06 -12.31 6.73
CA SER A 49 4.69 -12.85 6.64
C SER A 49 3.64 -11.79 6.97
N ARG A 50 3.93 -10.90 7.94
CA ARG A 50 3.09 -9.75 8.28
C ARG A 50 3.04 -8.73 7.14
N LEU A 51 4.19 -8.40 6.55
CA LEU A 51 4.32 -7.51 5.40
C LEU A 51 3.62 -8.07 4.17
N LYS A 52 3.72 -9.38 3.90
CA LYS A 52 2.96 -10.04 2.81
C LYS A 52 1.46 -9.91 3.03
N LYS A 53 0.97 -10.10 4.26
CA LYS A 53 -0.45 -9.88 4.59
C LYS A 53 -0.87 -8.43 4.45
N GLN A 54 -0.09 -7.47 4.97
CA GLN A 54 -0.38 -6.04 4.83
C GLN A 54 -0.40 -5.62 3.36
N LYS A 55 0.60 -6.04 2.59
CA LYS A 55 0.68 -5.77 1.15
C LYS A 55 -0.54 -6.34 0.41
N LEU A 56 -0.97 -7.56 0.74
CA LEU A 56 -2.18 -8.15 0.17
C LEU A 56 -3.43 -7.32 0.52
N LEU A 57 -3.59 -6.92 1.79
CA LEU A 57 -4.70 -6.08 2.23
C LEU A 57 -4.71 -4.70 1.58
N THR A 58 -3.53 -4.06 1.42
CA THR A 58 -3.41 -2.77 0.75
C THR A 58 -3.73 -2.91 -0.74
N LYS A 59 -3.25 -3.98 -1.39
CA LYS A 59 -3.61 -4.31 -2.78
C LYS A 59 -5.11 -4.57 -2.93
N ASP A 60 -5.74 -5.31 -2.01
CA ASP A 60 -7.18 -5.55 -2.00
C ASP A 60 -7.98 -4.26 -1.80
N LYS A 61 -7.52 -3.36 -0.93
CA LYS A 61 -8.11 -2.03 -0.76
C LYS A 61 -8.02 -1.21 -2.05
N ILE A 62 -6.85 -1.19 -2.70
CA ILE A 62 -6.66 -0.52 -3.99
C ILE A 62 -7.58 -1.14 -5.05
N ALA A 63 -7.64 -2.47 -5.14
CA ALA A 63 -8.51 -3.17 -6.09
C ALA A 63 -10.01 -2.94 -5.84
N ARG A 64 -10.41 -2.63 -4.61
CA ARG A 64 -11.78 -2.23 -4.28
C ARG A 64 -12.06 -0.75 -4.56
N LEU A 65 -11.02 0.08 -4.63
CA LEU A 65 -11.10 1.53 -4.84
C LEU A 65 -10.84 1.93 -6.30
N SER A 66 -10.21 1.08 -7.11
CA SER A 66 -9.93 1.31 -8.54
C SER A 66 -11.08 0.91 -9.44
#